data_AF-A0A7W8C716-F1
#
_entry.id   AF-A0A7W8C716-F1
#
_cell.length_a   1.000
_cell.length_b   1.000
_cell.length_c   1.000
_cell.angle_alpha   90.00
_cell.angle_beta   90.00
_cell.angle_gamma   90.00
#
_symmetry.space_group_name_H-M   'P 1'
#
loop_
_entity.id
_entity.type
_entity.pdbx_description
1 polymer ?
#
loop_
_entity_poly.entity_id
_entity_poly.type
_entity_poly.pdbx_seq_one_letter_code
_entity_poly.pdbx_strand_id
1 'polypeptide(L)'
;MDDLEDSETPDLEHLRRQYEEAADEGDTDAEFALGVLFSQWMDPPDLDAAYRWYERAANAGNVDAMVNLGLICAERMDPPDLDAGRRWYERAAEAGRGEAMLGLGWIHEELARPRELDEACQWYERAAETGNVDAMLRLAYLYQELISPADPDATRRWWERAADAGHSDAMHNLGVLHHAFMDPPDDEAARHWWERAAEAGESKAMNSLGLLYSHWTDPPDLDAARHWYERAAEAGNYNAMNNLGWLLHEQMDPPDLDTARRWYERAADGGHRRAKINLVRWRMDAARRRLHPTSDGESENGSE
;
A
#
# COMPACT_ATOMS: atom_id res chain seq x y z
N MET A 1 13.84 -41.59 10.51
CA MET A 1 12.37 -41.43 10.37
C MET A 1 12.04 -40.07 10.94
N ASP A 2 12.13 -38.99 10.19
CA ASP A 2 12.33 -38.87 8.75
C ASP A 2 13.30 -37.73 8.46
N ASP A 3 14.19 -38.01 7.52
CA ASP A 3 14.95 -37.04 6.74
C ASP A 3 13.95 -36.33 5.81
N LEU A 4 13.63 -35.06 6.08
CA LEU A 4 12.89 -34.21 5.15
C LEU A 4 13.37 -32.75 5.26
N GLU A 5 14.67 -32.53 5.06
CA GLU A 5 15.24 -31.22 4.70
C GLU A 5 16.28 -31.39 3.58
N ASP A 6 15.92 -32.15 2.54
CA ASP A 6 16.45 -31.94 1.19
C ASP A 6 15.36 -31.14 0.43
N SER A 7 15.21 -29.87 0.79
CA SER A 7 14.55 -28.94 -0.12
C SER A 7 15.56 -28.68 -1.24
N GLU A 8 15.24 -29.12 -2.44
CA GLU A 8 15.97 -28.87 -3.69
C GLU A 8 16.29 -27.39 -3.84
N THR A 9 17.37 -26.90 -3.23
CA THR A 9 18.11 -25.77 -3.77
C THR A 9 18.63 -26.28 -5.10
N PRO A 10 18.21 -25.74 -6.25
CA PRO A 10 18.82 -26.07 -7.52
C PRO A 10 20.33 -25.95 -7.33
N ASP A 11 21.10 -26.92 -7.81
CA ASP A 11 22.56 -26.80 -7.82
C ASP A 11 22.88 -25.56 -8.68
N LEU A 12 23.04 -24.41 -8.01
CA LEU A 12 23.23 -23.11 -8.65
C LEU A 12 24.52 -23.12 -9.47
N GLU A 13 25.50 -23.95 -9.10
CA GLU A 13 26.73 -24.14 -9.85
C GLU A 13 26.48 -24.90 -11.16
N HIS A 14 25.69 -25.97 -11.10
CA HIS A 14 25.27 -26.69 -12.31
C HIS A 14 24.42 -25.82 -13.24
N LEU A 15 23.42 -25.11 -12.69
CA LEU A 15 22.56 -24.21 -13.44
C LEU A 15 23.36 -23.08 -14.09
N ARG A 16 24.24 -22.45 -13.32
CA ARG A 16 25.16 -21.42 -13.80
C ARG A 16 25.99 -21.94 -14.97
N ARG A 17 26.60 -23.12 -14.85
CA ARG A 17 27.43 -23.67 -15.92
C ARG A 17 26.65 -23.89 -17.21
N GLN A 18 25.43 -24.43 -17.12
CA GLN A 18 24.57 -24.61 -18.29
C GLN A 18 24.25 -23.27 -18.98
N TYR A 19 23.93 -22.24 -18.20
CA TYR A 19 23.68 -20.92 -18.77
C TYR A 19 24.96 -20.27 -19.32
N GLU A 20 26.11 -20.44 -18.68
CA GLU A 20 27.40 -19.93 -19.19
C GLU A 20 27.74 -20.56 -20.56
N GLU A 21 27.56 -21.88 -20.70
CA GLU A 21 27.76 -22.58 -21.97
C GLU A 21 26.84 -22.02 -23.09
N ALA A 22 25.54 -21.87 -22.82
CA ALA A 22 24.59 -21.32 -23.78
C ALA A 22 24.87 -19.83 -24.09
N ALA A 23 25.24 -19.05 -23.09
CA ALA A 23 25.56 -17.63 -23.25
C ALA A 23 26.85 -17.43 -24.07
N ASP A 24 27.84 -18.32 -23.94
CA ASP A 24 29.04 -18.30 -24.78
C ASP A 24 28.75 -18.63 -26.26
N GLU A 25 27.64 -19.32 -26.54
CA GLU A 25 27.10 -19.53 -27.89
C GLU A 25 26.28 -18.32 -28.40
N GLY A 26 26.08 -17.29 -27.58
CA GLY A 26 25.35 -16.06 -27.91
C GLY A 26 23.85 -16.11 -27.61
N ASP A 27 23.41 -17.06 -26.77
CA ASP A 27 22.02 -17.12 -26.32
C ASP A 27 21.70 -15.95 -25.38
N THR A 28 20.86 -15.03 -25.86
CA THR A 28 20.47 -13.81 -25.14
C THR A 28 19.61 -14.10 -23.90
N ASP A 29 18.82 -15.16 -23.90
CA ASP A 29 18.00 -15.54 -22.74
C ASP A 29 18.89 -16.14 -21.64
N ALA A 30 19.92 -16.90 -22.02
CA ALA A 30 20.94 -17.39 -21.09
C ALA A 30 21.78 -16.24 -20.50
N GLU A 31 22.18 -15.26 -21.32
CA GLU A 31 22.85 -14.04 -20.84
C GLU A 31 21.98 -13.27 -19.83
N PHE A 32 20.68 -13.11 -20.11
CA PHE A 32 19.74 -12.49 -19.18
C PHE A 32 19.57 -13.31 -17.89
N ALA A 33 19.42 -14.63 -18.00
CA ALA A 33 19.25 -15.54 -16.85
C ALA A 33 20.46 -15.52 -15.93
N LEU A 34 21.69 -15.44 -16.47
CA LEU A 34 22.90 -15.23 -15.67
C LEU A 34 22.84 -13.90 -14.93
N GLY A 35 22.42 -12.82 -15.60
CA GLY A 35 22.19 -11.53 -14.95
C GLY A 35 21.27 -11.64 -13.73
N VAL A 36 20.14 -12.34 -13.86
CA VAL A 36 19.20 -12.60 -12.75
C VAL A 36 19.85 -13.41 -11.64
N LEU A 37 20.53 -14.51 -11.99
CA LEU A 37 21.20 -15.40 -11.04
C LEU A 37 22.21 -14.63 -10.18
N PHE A 38 23.11 -13.86 -10.80
CA PHE A 38 24.12 -13.07 -10.10
C PHE A 38 23.51 -11.93 -9.28
N SER A 39 22.41 -11.33 -9.73
CA SER A 39 21.80 -10.18 -9.06
C SER A 39 20.80 -10.52 -7.96
N GLN A 40 20.18 -11.71 -7.96
CA GLN A 40 19.08 -12.03 -7.03
C GLN A 40 19.30 -13.33 -6.26
N TRP A 41 19.97 -14.32 -6.84
CA TRP A 41 20.03 -15.67 -6.25
C TRP A 41 21.36 -15.98 -5.59
N MET A 42 22.35 -15.11 -5.75
CA MET A 42 23.59 -15.15 -4.97
C MET A 42 23.43 -14.41 -3.64
N ASP A 43 24.07 -14.96 -2.60
CA ASP A 43 24.15 -14.36 -1.28
C ASP A 43 25.61 -14.28 -0.80
N PRO A 44 26.26 -13.09 -0.84
CA PRO A 44 25.72 -11.82 -1.35
C PRO A 44 25.63 -11.78 -2.89
N PRO A 45 24.79 -10.90 -3.46
CA PRO A 45 24.72 -10.68 -4.91
C PRO A 45 26.05 -10.17 -5.50
N ASP A 46 26.37 -10.63 -6.71
CA ASP A 46 27.51 -10.13 -7.50
C ASP A 46 26.99 -9.18 -8.60
N LEU A 47 26.88 -7.90 -8.25
CA LEU A 47 26.32 -6.87 -9.14
C LEU A 47 27.23 -6.60 -10.35
N ASP A 48 28.54 -6.78 -10.22
CA ASP A 48 29.48 -6.59 -11.33
C ASP A 48 29.32 -7.70 -12.37
N ALA A 49 29.16 -8.95 -11.93
CA ALA A 49 28.85 -10.06 -12.82
C ALA A 49 27.47 -9.90 -13.45
N ALA A 50 26.46 -9.53 -12.66
CA ALA A 50 25.12 -9.27 -13.18
C ALA A 50 25.12 -8.17 -14.25
N TYR A 51 25.81 -7.05 -13.99
CA TYR A 51 25.94 -5.95 -14.94
C TYR A 51 26.54 -6.44 -16.27
N ARG A 52 27.65 -7.20 -16.25
CA ARG A 52 28.28 -7.71 -17.48
C ARG A 52 27.34 -8.59 -18.29
N TRP A 53 26.61 -9.49 -17.63
CA TRP A 53 25.68 -10.40 -18.28
C TRP A 53 24.47 -9.69 -18.84
N TYR A 54 23.85 -8.80 -18.06
CA TYR A 54 22.77 -7.97 -18.57
C TYR A 54 23.24 -7.04 -19.70
N GLU A 55 24.45 -6.49 -19.66
CA GLU A 55 24.97 -5.62 -20.72
C GLU A 55 25.11 -6.37 -22.04
N ARG A 56 25.57 -7.63 -22.01
CA ARG A 56 25.58 -8.51 -23.20
C ARG A 56 24.16 -8.71 -23.73
N ALA A 57 23.23 -9.14 -22.88
CA ALA A 57 21.84 -9.38 -23.26
C ALA A 57 21.17 -8.10 -23.82
N ALA A 58 21.38 -6.95 -23.17
CA ALA A 58 20.85 -5.66 -23.57
C ALA A 58 21.42 -5.20 -24.92
N ASN A 59 22.70 -5.45 -25.18
CA ASN A 59 23.31 -5.16 -26.48
C ASN A 59 22.83 -6.11 -27.58
N ALA A 60 22.37 -7.31 -27.23
CA ALA A 60 21.64 -8.21 -28.13
C ALA A 60 20.15 -7.84 -28.30
N GLY A 61 19.66 -6.81 -27.59
CA GLY A 61 18.30 -6.29 -27.72
C GLY A 61 17.32 -6.74 -26.64
N ASN A 62 17.79 -7.44 -25.59
CA ASN A 62 16.94 -7.79 -24.45
C ASN A 62 16.56 -6.53 -23.67
N VAL A 63 15.28 -6.18 -23.69
CA VAL A 63 14.77 -4.97 -23.08
C VAL A 63 14.68 -5.09 -21.55
N ASP A 64 14.42 -6.29 -21.02
CA ASP A 64 14.34 -6.52 -19.57
C ASP A 64 15.74 -6.42 -18.94
N ALA A 65 16.78 -6.82 -19.67
CA ALA A 65 18.17 -6.57 -19.29
C ALA A 65 18.48 -5.07 -19.21
N MET A 66 17.97 -4.25 -20.14
CA MET A 66 18.12 -2.78 -20.08
C MET A 66 17.44 -2.20 -18.84
N VAL A 67 16.23 -2.65 -18.49
CA VAL A 67 15.53 -2.24 -17.26
C VAL A 67 16.36 -2.62 -16.03
N ASN A 68 16.85 -3.86 -15.95
CA ASN A 68 17.66 -4.34 -14.83
C ASN A 68 19.01 -3.61 -14.70
N LEU A 69 19.64 -3.24 -15.80
CA LEU A 69 20.84 -2.39 -15.79
C LEU A 69 20.52 -1.00 -15.25
N GLY A 70 19.39 -0.43 -15.67
CA GLY A 70 18.87 0.83 -15.12
C GLY A 70 18.76 0.77 -13.59
N LEU A 71 18.11 -0.28 -13.07
CA LEU A 71 17.93 -0.51 -11.63
C LEU A 71 19.26 -0.71 -10.90
N ILE A 72 20.16 -1.55 -11.44
CA ILE A 72 21.46 -1.81 -10.82
C ILE A 72 22.25 -0.51 -10.67
N CYS A 73 22.36 0.27 -11.74
CA CYS A 73 23.11 1.52 -11.74
C CYS A 73 22.47 2.56 -10.81
N ALA A 74 21.15 2.74 -10.89
CA ALA A 74 20.48 3.87 -10.26
C ALA A 74 20.18 3.65 -8.77
N GLU A 75 20.06 2.40 -8.32
CA GLU A 75 19.58 2.10 -6.94
C GLU A 75 20.47 1.12 -6.17
N ARG A 76 21.15 0.18 -6.84
CA ARG A 76 21.83 -0.94 -6.15
C ARG A 76 23.34 -0.78 -6.02
N MET A 77 23.95 0.11 -6.81
CA MET A 77 25.35 0.49 -6.67
C MET A 77 25.54 1.45 -5.49
N ASP A 78 26.72 1.38 -4.85
CA ASP A 78 27.11 2.29 -3.77
C ASP A 78 28.50 2.90 -4.09
N PRO A 79 28.57 4.18 -4.54
CA PRO A 79 27.44 5.08 -4.77
C PRO A 79 26.66 4.76 -6.06
N PRO A 80 25.38 5.20 -6.16
CA PRO A 80 24.61 5.06 -7.39
C PRO A 80 25.20 5.84 -8.58
N ASP A 81 25.07 5.28 -9.79
CA ASP A 81 25.37 5.93 -11.07
C ASP A 81 24.05 6.24 -11.80
N LEU A 82 23.44 7.37 -11.45
CA LEU A 82 22.18 7.84 -12.06
C LEU A 82 22.33 8.15 -13.55
N ASP A 83 23.51 8.54 -14.01
CA ASP A 83 23.76 8.81 -15.43
C ASP A 83 23.77 7.52 -16.26
N ALA A 84 24.41 6.45 -15.75
CA ALA A 84 24.33 5.13 -16.36
C ALA A 84 22.91 4.56 -16.29
N GLY A 85 22.25 4.68 -15.12
CA GLY A 85 20.87 4.25 -14.94
C GLY A 85 19.93 4.90 -15.95
N ARG A 86 20.04 6.22 -16.12
CA ARG A 86 19.25 6.99 -17.09
C ARG A 86 19.46 6.49 -18.52
N ARG A 87 20.69 6.29 -18.97
CA ARG A 87 20.97 5.79 -20.33
C ARG A 87 20.34 4.44 -20.61
N TRP A 88 20.37 3.54 -19.63
CA TRP A 88 19.76 2.21 -19.77
C TRP A 88 18.24 2.27 -19.79
N TYR A 89 17.64 3.08 -18.91
CA TYR A 89 16.20 3.29 -18.93
C TYR A 89 15.72 4.03 -20.19
N GLU A 90 16.47 5.01 -20.74
CA GLU A 90 16.14 5.67 -22.00
C GLU A 90 16.00 4.65 -23.14
N ARG A 91 16.98 3.74 -23.28
CA ARG A 91 16.93 2.65 -24.27
C ARG A 91 15.72 1.72 -24.07
N ALA A 92 15.42 1.35 -22.84
CA ALA A 92 14.26 0.51 -22.53
C ALA A 92 12.91 1.25 -22.76
N ALA A 93 12.86 2.55 -22.49
CA ALA A 93 11.70 3.40 -22.72
C ALA A 93 11.45 3.64 -24.21
N GLU A 94 12.49 3.75 -25.04
CA GLU A 94 12.38 3.76 -26.50
C GLU A 94 11.73 2.47 -27.04
N ALA A 95 11.96 1.34 -26.38
CA ALA A 95 11.29 0.07 -26.65
C ALA A 95 9.88 -0.04 -26.03
N GLY A 96 9.38 1.01 -25.38
CA GLY A 96 8.02 1.08 -24.84
C GLY A 96 7.83 0.48 -23.45
N ARG A 97 8.90 0.22 -22.68
CA ARG A 97 8.75 -0.31 -21.32
C ARG A 97 8.31 0.77 -20.32
N GLY A 98 7.13 0.58 -19.75
CA GLY A 98 6.57 1.44 -18.70
C GLY A 98 7.43 1.51 -17.44
N GLU A 99 8.02 0.39 -17.02
CA GLU A 99 8.92 0.34 -15.84
C GLU A 99 10.16 1.22 -16.03
N ALA A 100 10.73 1.25 -17.24
CA ALA A 100 11.84 2.13 -17.56
C ALA A 100 11.43 3.61 -17.54
N MET A 101 10.23 3.93 -18.04
CA MET A 101 9.69 5.29 -17.99
C MET A 101 9.43 5.74 -16.54
N LEU A 102 8.95 4.84 -15.68
CA LEU A 102 8.83 5.07 -14.24
C LEU A 102 10.22 5.35 -13.62
N GLY A 103 11.22 4.53 -13.94
CA GLY A 103 12.61 4.72 -13.49
C GLY A 103 13.21 6.06 -13.95
N LEU A 104 12.93 6.50 -15.17
CA LEU A 104 13.33 7.83 -15.64
C LEU A 104 12.65 8.94 -14.86
N GLY A 105 11.34 8.82 -14.61
CA GLY A 105 10.61 9.75 -13.75
C GLY A 105 11.26 9.90 -12.39
N TRP A 106 11.66 8.78 -11.78
CA TRP A 106 12.35 8.77 -10.49
C TRP A 106 13.73 9.43 -10.56
N ILE A 107 14.56 9.12 -11.56
CA ILE A 107 15.88 9.75 -11.71
C ILE A 107 15.75 11.27 -11.89
N HIS A 108 14.82 11.72 -12.73
CA HIS A 108 14.59 13.15 -12.94
C HIS A 108 14.07 13.82 -11.67
N GLU A 109 13.24 13.14 -10.88
CA GLU A 109 12.77 13.64 -9.59
C GLU A 109 13.92 13.77 -8.56
N GLU A 110 14.80 12.76 -8.46
CA GLU A 110 15.92 12.76 -7.52
C GLU A 110 16.95 13.86 -7.85
N LEU A 111 17.14 14.13 -9.14
CA LEU A 111 18.04 15.19 -9.61
C LEU A 111 17.41 16.59 -9.57
N ALA A 112 16.08 16.68 -9.51
CA ALA A 112 15.37 17.95 -9.56
C ALA A 112 15.52 18.74 -8.26
N ARG A 113 15.58 20.08 -8.39
CA ARG A 113 15.33 20.95 -7.25
C ARG A 113 13.83 20.99 -6.97
N PRO A 114 13.40 21.27 -5.73
CA PRO A 114 12.00 21.54 -5.45
C PRO A 114 11.48 22.63 -6.40
N ARG A 115 10.45 22.29 -7.20
CA ARG A 115 9.82 23.08 -8.29
C ARG A 115 10.35 22.88 -9.72
N GLU A 116 11.27 21.95 -9.96
CA GLU A 116 11.75 21.60 -11.32
C GLU A 116 11.30 20.18 -11.73
N LEU A 117 10.06 19.82 -11.41
CA LEU A 117 9.53 18.45 -11.56
C LEU A 117 8.91 18.15 -12.93
N ASP A 118 9.00 19.08 -13.88
CA ASP A 118 8.33 18.96 -15.20
C ASP A 118 8.81 17.73 -15.98
N GLU A 119 10.12 17.45 -15.99
CA GLU A 119 10.68 16.28 -16.68
C GLU A 119 10.26 14.97 -16.00
N ALA A 120 10.26 14.94 -14.67
CA ALA A 120 9.78 13.80 -13.90
C ALA A 120 8.30 13.52 -14.21
N CYS A 121 7.46 14.57 -14.22
CA CYS A 121 6.04 14.45 -14.57
C CYS A 121 5.86 13.89 -15.98
N GLN A 122 6.57 14.42 -16.98
CA GLN A 122 6.47 13.91 -18.36
C GLN A 122 6.82 12.42 -18.46
N TRP A 123 7.85 11.96 -17.76
CA TRP A 123 8.21 10.55 -17.76
C TRP A 123 7.19 9.68 -17.03
N TYR A 124 6.70 10.12 -15.87
CA TYR A 124 5.64 9.41 -15.17
C TYR A 124 4.34 9.38 -15.98
N GLU A 125 3.99 10.44 -16.71
CA GLU A 125 2.81 10.48 -17.58
C GLU A 125 2.90 9.42 -18.68
N ARG A 126 4.07 9.32 -19.33
CA ARG A 126 4.34 8.27 -20.33
C ARG A 126 4.29 6.87 -19.71
N ALA A 127 4.83 6.68 -18.52
CA ALA A 127 4.71 5.41 -17.80
C ALA A 127 3.24 5.07 -17.52
N ALA A 128 2.45 6.04 -17.07
CA ALA A 128 1.02 5.86 -16.80
C ALA A 128 0.19 5.58 -18.07
N GLU A 129 0.61 6.06 -19.25
CA GLU A 129 0.00 5.71 -20.54
C GLU A 129 0.19 4.22 -20.89
N THR A 130 1.23 3.57 -20.36
CA THR A 130 1.41 2.11 -20.50
C THR A 130 0.58 1.29 -19.51
N GLY A 131 -0.20 1.96 -18.64
CA GLY A 131 -0.97 1.33 -17.57
C GLY A 131 -0.18 1.13 -16.27
N ASN A 132 1.01 1.75 -16.13
CA ASN A 132 1.78 1.66 -14.90
C ASN A 132 1.08 2.43 -13.76
N VAL A 133 0.59 1.70 -12.77
CA VAL A 133 -0.18 2.25 -11.65
C VAL A 133 0.71 3.04 -10.68
N ASP A 134 1.95 2.60 -10.45
CA ASP A 134 2.88 3.31 -9.56
C ASP A 134 3.19 4.72 -10.07
N ALA A 135 3.31 4.89 -11.38
CA ALA A 135 3.46 6.19 -12.01
C ALA A 135 2.23 7.08 -11.82
N MET A 136 1.01 6.52 -11.93
CA MET A 136 -0.23 7.26 -11.66
C MET A 136 -0.29 7.74 -10.20
N LEU A 137 0.06 6.87 -9.25
CA LEU A 137 0.11 7.21 -7.84
C LEU A 137 1.16 8.29 -7.56
N ARG A 138 2.34 8.17 -8.19
CA ARG A 138 3.41 9.15 -8.04
C ARG A 138 3.01 10.50 -8.59
N LEU A 139 2.37 10.57 -9.76
CA LEU A 139 1.83 11.81 -10.31
C LEU A 139 0.82 12.46 -9.38
N ALA A 140 -0.14 11.68 -8.84
CA ALA A 140 -1.10 12.22 -7.89
C ALA A 140 -0.40 12.84 -6.67
N TYR A 141 0.59 12.15 -6.11
CA TYR A 141 1.38 12.67 -4.98
C TYR A 141 2.16 13.95 -5.35
N LEU A 142 2.78 14.00 -6.53
CA LEU A 142 3.51 15.18 -7.00
C LEU A 142 2.61 16.40 -7.08
N TYR A 143 1.44 16.28 -7.72
CA TYR A 143 0.48 17.38 -7.87
C TYR A 143 -0.14 17.81 -6.54
N GLN A 144 -0.24 16.91 -5.56
CA GLN A 144 -0.78 17.21 -4.25
C GLN A 144 0.22 17.94 -3.34
N GLU A 145 1.45 17.43 -3.25
CA GLU A 145 2.37 17.78 -2.17
C GLU A 145 3.65 18.50 -2.62
N LEU A 146 4.14 18.21 -3.83
CA LEU A 146 5.48 18.65 -4.27
C LEU A 146 5.45 19.76 -5.33
N ILE A 147 4.38 19.84 -6.12
CA ILE A 147 4.14 20.91 -7.07
C ILE A 147 3.46 22.08 -6.35
N SER A 148 3.93 23.30 -6.62
CA SER A 148 3.45 24.53 -5.99
C SER A 148 3.13 25.59 -7.06
N PRO A 149 1.88 26.08 -7.16
CA PRO A 149 0.73 25.70 -6.32
C PRO A 149 0.27 24.26 -6.59
N ALA A 150 -0.35 23.62 -5.60
CA ALA A 150 -0.93 22.29 -5.76
C ALA A 150 -2.04 22.31 -6.82
N ASP A 151 -2.20 21.20 -7.52
CA ASP A 151 -3.24 21.01 -8.55
C ASP A 151 -4.20 19.88 -8.14
N PRO A 152 -5.31 20.20 -7.45
CA PRO A 152 -6.26 19.20 -6.98
C PRO A 152 -7.01 18.50 -8.13
N ASP A 153 -7.14 19.14 -9.30
CA ASP A 153 -7.80 18.54 -10.46
C ASP A 153 -6.89 17.48 -11.10
N ALA A 154 -5.60 17.80 -11.28
CA ALA A 154 -4.62 16.83 -11.75
C ALA A 154 -4.47 15.66 -10.75
N THR A 155 -4.39 15.98 -9.46
CA THR A 155 -4.33 14.98 -8.38
C THR A 155 -5.51 14.00 -8.46
N ARG A 156 -6.75 14.53 -8.54
CA ARG A 156 -7.97 13.73 -8.67
C ARG A 156 -7.92 12.83 -9.90
N ARG A 157 -7.58 13.38 -11.08
CA ARG A 157 -7.53 12.62 -12.34
C ARG A 157 -6.58 11.43 -12.26
N TRP A 158 -5.42 11.60 -11.64
CA TRP A 158 -4.44 10.53 -11.52
C TRP A 158 -4.86 9.45 -10.52
N TRP A 159 -5.49 9.83 -9.40
CA TRP A 159 -6.10 8.84 -8.50
C TRP A 159 -7.27 8.11 -9.15
N GLU A 160 -8.13 8.79 -9.92
CA GLU A 160 -9.23 8.16 -10.66
C GLU A 160 -8.70 7.10 -11.63
N ARG A 161 -7.65 7.42 -12.40
CA ARG A 161 -7.00 6.44 -13.30
C ARG A 161 -6.41 5.25 -12.53
N ALA A 162 -5.72 5.49 -11.42
CA ALA A 162 -5.18 4.40 -10.58
C ALA A 162 -6.30 3.54 -9.95
N ALA A 163 -7.40 4.16 -9.54
CA ALA A 163 -8.57 3.48 -9.00
C ALA A 163 -9.29 2.66 -10.07
N ASP A 164 -9.41 3.15 -11.30
CA ASP A 164 -9.97 2.40 -12.42
C ASP A 164 -9.08 1.23 -12.85
N ALA A 165 -7.77 1.32 -12.61
CA ALA A 165 -6.84 0.19 -12.72
C ALA A 165 -6.91 -0.79 -11.53
N GLY A 166 -7.78 -0.56 -10.54
CA GLY A 166 -8.01 -1.45 -9.40
C GLY A 166 -7.19 -1.14 -8.15
N HIS A 167 -6.49 0.00 -8.08
CA HIS A 167 -5.66 0.34 -6.93
C HIS A 167 -6.50 0.77 -5.72
N SER A 168 -6.50 -0.02 -4.65
CA SER A 168 -7.39 0.15 -3.50
C SER A 168 -7.06 1.38 -2.64
N ASP A 169 -5.77 1.70 -2.43
CA ASP A 169 -5.40 2.95 -1.73
C ASP A 169 -5.78 4.19 -2.56
N ALA A 170 -5.80 4.11 -3.90
CA ALA A 170 -6.21 5.24 -4.73
C ALA A 170 -7.72 5.50 -4.58
N MET A 171 -8.52 4.43 -4.58
CA MET A 171 -9.95 4.49 -4.24
C MET A 171 -10.16 5.06 -2.84
N HIS A 172 -9.37 4.64 -1.84
CA HIS A 172 -9.44 5.19 -0.48
C HIS A 172 -9.16 6.70 -0.45
N ASN A 173 -8.10 7.13 -1.11
CA ASN A 173 -7.69 8.54 -1.19
C ASN A 173 -8.70 9.40 -1.94
N LEU A 174 -9.36 8.88 -2.98
CA LEU A 174 -10.48 9.58 -3.63
C LEU A 174 -11.63 9.81 -2.65
N GLY A 175 -11.97 8.79 -1.84
CA GLY A 175 -13.00 8.99 -0.83
C GLY A 175 -12.61 10.05 0.21
N VAL A 176 -11.34 10.08 0.62
CA VAL A 176 -10.82 11.15 1.50
C VAL A 176 -10.86 12.52 0.83
N LEU A 177 -10.51 12.62 -0.45
CA LEU A 177 -10.57 13.86 -1.22
C LEU A 177 -12.01 14.41 -1.24
N HIS A 178 -12.99 13.56 -1.56
CA HIS A 178 -14.40 13.97 -1.63
C HIS A 178 -14.96 14.38 -0.27
N HIS A 179 -14.57 13.71 0.83
CA HIS A 179 -15.08 14.00 2.16
C HIS A 179 -14.38 15.20 2.84
N ALA A 180 -13.05 15.28 2.78
CA ALA A 180 -12.28 16.20 3.63
C ALA A 180 -11.74 17.44 2.89
N PHE A 181 -11.69 17.41 1.56
CA PHE A 181 -11.04 18.46 0.76
C PHE A 181 -11.98 19.17 -0.22
N MET A 182 -13.25 18.77 -0.27
CA MET A 182 -14.31 19.48 -0.98
C MET A 182 -15.02 20.46 -0.03
N ASP A 183 -15.45 21.61 -0.58
CA ASP A 183 -16.28 22.58 0.14
C ASP A 183 -17.53 22.93 -0.71
N PRO A 184 -18.72 22.37 -0.39
CA PRO A 184 -18.99 21.44 0.72
C PRO A 184 -18.46 20.02 0.45
N PRO A 185 -18.31 19.18 1.51
CA PRO A 185 -18.03 17.74 1.37
C PRO A 185 -19.03 17.01 0.47
N ASP A 186 -18.54 16.03 -0.28
CA ASP A 186 -19.34 15.11 -1.10
C ASP A 186 -19.30 13.70 -0.50
N ASP A 187 -20.10 13.50 0.55
CA ASP A 187 -20.14 12.24 1.31
C ASP A 187 -20.67 11.06 0.51
N GLU A 188 -21.49 11.32 -0.52
CA GLU A 188 -22.01 10.28 -1.40
C GLU A 188 -20.91 9.73 -2.31
N ALA A 189 -20.12 10.61 -2.94
CA ALA A 189 -18.95 10.18 -3.70
C ALA A 189 -17.89 9.54 -2.80
N ALA A 190 -17.69 10.10 -1.59
CA ALA A 190 -16.76 9.52 -0.62
C ALA A 190 -17.13 8.09 -0.25
N ARG A 191 -18.40 7.86 0.10
CA ARG A 191 -18.95 6.52 0.36
C ARG A 191 -18.74 5.59 -0.82
N HIS A 192 -19.07 6.01 -2.03
CA HIS A 192 -18.92 5.19 -3.23
C HIS A 192 -17.48 4.70 -3.43
N TRP A 193 -16.50 5.61 -3.30
CA TRP A 193 -15.10 5.27 -3.44
C TRP A 193 -14.58 4.38 -2.30
N TRP A 194 -14.99 4.65 -1.06
CA TRP A 194 -14.61 3.79 0.06
C TRP A 194 -15.25 2.40 0.00
N GLU A 195 -16.48 2.27 -0.50
CA GLU A 195 -17.13 0.96 -0.73
C GLU A 195 -16.34 0.14 -1.76
N ARG A 196 -15.97 0.74 -2.90
CA ARG A 196 -15.10 0.10 -3.89
C ARG A 196 -13.75 -0.33 -3.31
N ALA A 197 -13.10 0.56 -2.55
CA ALA A 197 -11.83 0.25 -1.90
C ALA A 197 -11.98 -0.90 -0.89
N ALA A 198 -13.06 -0.91 -0.11
CA ALA A 198 -13.35 -1.95 0.87
C ALA A 198 -13.69 -3.31 0.20
N GLU A 199 -14.34 -3.31 -0.97
CA GLU A 199 -14.53 -4.51 -1.78
C GLU A 199 -13.20 -5.07 -2.29
N ALA A 200 -12.23 -4.21 -2.59
CA ALA A 200 -10.85 -4.58 -2.91
C ALA A 200 -9.99 -4.97 -1.69
N GLY A 201 -10.56 -4.95 -0.47
CA GLY A 201 -9.90 -5.37 0.76
C GLY A 201 -9.19 -4.25 1.55
N GLU A 202 -9.38 -2.98 1.18
CA GLU A 202 -8.71 -1.87 1.86
C GLU A 202 -9.30 -1.59 3.25
N SER A 203 -8.55 -1.97 4.27
CA SER A 203 -8.98 -1.85 5.66
C SER A 203 -9.15 -0.40 6.14
N LYS A 204 -8.37 0.55 5.59
CA LYS A 204 -8.52 1.99 5.91
C LYS A 204 -9.85 2.51 5.39
N ALA A 205 -10.29 2.07 4.22
CA ALA A 205 -11.57 2.46 3.64
C ALA A 205 -12.74 1.88 4.42
N MET A 206 -12.66 0.62 4.83
CA MET A 206 -13.65 0.03 5.75
C MET A 206 -13.74 0.83 7.06
N ASN A 207 -12.61 1.26 7.63
CA ASN A 207 -12.63 2.14 8.80
C ASN A 207 -13.26 3.51 8.50
N SER A 208 -12.97 4.11 7.33
CA SER A 208 -13.58 5.37 6.91
C SER A 208 -15.10 5.26 6.76
N LEU A 209 -15.62 4.15 6.21
CA LEU A 209 -17.05 3.87 6.15
C LEU A 209 -17.65 3.77 7.55
N GLY A 210 -16.97 3.09 8.48
CA GLY A 210 -17.39 3.03 9.88
C GLY A 210 -17.52 4.43 10.51
N LEU A 211 -16.57 5.33 10.23
CA LEU A 211 -16.61 6.72 10.70
C LEU A 211 -17.76 7.52 10.05
N LEU A 212 -17.97 7.33 8.74
CA LEU A 212 -19.06 7.96 7.99
C LEU A 212 -20.42 7.65 8.60
N TYR A 213 -20.70 6.37 8.85
CA TYR A 213 -21.99 5.96 9.41
C TYR A 213 -22.15 6.35 10.90
N SER A 214 -21.07 6.41 11.68
CA SER A 214 -21.16 6.75 13.11
C SER A 214 -21.15 8.24 13.44
N HIS A 215 -20.52 9.09 12.61
CA HIS A 215 -20.31 10.50 12.94
C HIS A 215 -20.80 11.50 11.89
N TRP A 216 -20.91 11.09 10.63
CA TRP A 216 -21.22 11.99 9.52
C TRP A 216 -22.54 11.66 8.81
N THR A 217 -23.28 10.67 9.31
CA THR A 217 -24.67 10.39 8.94
C THR A 217 -25.59 10.94 10.04
N ASP A 218 -26.66 11.65 9.66
CA ASP A 218 -27.66 12.17 10.61
C ASP A 218 -29.08 11.64 10.27
N PRO A 219 -29.68 10.80 11.14
CA PRO A 219 -29.10 10.25 12.37
C PRO A 219 -27.99 9.22 12.07
N PRO A 220 -27.06 8.97 13.02
CA PRO A 220 -26.03 7.94 12.87
C PRO A 220 -26.61 6.54 12.66
N ASP A 221 -25.99 5.77 11.77
CA ASP A 221 -26.29 4.34 11.56
C ASP A 221 -25.22 3.49 12.27
N LEU A 222 -25.50 3.17 13.54
CA LEU A 222 -24.55 2.43 14.37
C LEU A 222 -24.38 0.97 13.95
N ASP A 223 -25.39 0.37 13.31
CA ASP A 223 -25.32 -1.01 12.81
C ASP A 223 -24.42 -1.08 11.57
N ALA A 224 -24.58 -0.15 10.62
CA ALA A 224 -23.68 -0.02 9.49
C ALA A 224 -22.25 0.32 9.94
N ALA A 225 -22.10 1.24 10.90
CA ALA A 225 -20.80 1.58 11.44
C ALA A 225 -20.11 0.37 12.08
N ARG A 226 -20.85 -0.39 12.90
CA ARG A 226 -20.38 -1.64 13.52
C ARG A 226 -19.94 -2.64 12.46
N HIS A 227 -20.76 -2.88 11.44
CA HIS A 227 -20.44 -3.82 10.35
C HIS A 227 -19.10 -3.47 9.69
N TRP A 228 -18.91 -2.20 9.33
CA TRP A 228 -17.69 -1.76 8.66
C TRP A 228 -16.45 -1.78 9.57
N TYR A 229 -16.60 -1.40 10.84
CA TYR A 229 -15.52 -1.51 11.80
C TYR A 229 -15.13 -2.97 12.09
N GLU A 230 -16.09 -3.89 12.18
CA GLU A 230 -15.83 -5.33 12.35
C GLU A 230 -15.00 -5.87 11.19
N ARG A 231 -15.41 -5.59 9.94
CA ARG A 231 -14.64 -5.99 8.75
C ARG A 231 -13.22 -5.42 8.74
N ALA A 232 -13.07 -4.12 9.02
CA ALA A 232 -11.76 -3.48 9.08
C ALA A 232 -10.87 -4.07 10.19
N ALA A 233 -11.45 -4.34 11.37
CA ALA A 233 -10.77 -4.92 12.51
C ALA A 233 -10.32 -6.36 12.24
N GLU A 234 -11.15 -7.15 11.56
CA GLU A 234 -10.80 -8.50 11.10
C GLU A 234 -9.65 -8.49 10.09
N ALA A 235 -9.62 -7.49 9.21
CA ALA A 235 -8.51 -7.21 8.28
C ALA A 235 -7.25 -6.64 8.97
N GLY A 236 -7.23 -6.52 10.30
CA GLY A 236 -6.05 -6.10 11.07
C GLY A 236 -5.92 -4.60 11.30
N ASN A 237 -6.95 -3.80 10.99
CA ASN A 237 -6.90 -2.35 11.20
C ASN A 237 -7.05 -1.97 12.68
N TYR A 238 -5.97 -1.53 13.31
CA TYR A 238 -5.97 -1.17 14.73
C TYR A 238 -6.82 0.07 15.08
N ASN A 239 -6.99 1.01 14.14
CA ASN A 239 -7.88 2.16 14.34
C ASN A 239 -9.33 1.67 14.41
N ALA A 240 -9.74 0.78 13.49
CA ALA A 240 -11.07 0.20 13.49
C ALA A 240 -11.34 -0.65 14.72
N MET A 241 -10.38 -1.47 15.18
CA MET A 241 -10.51 -2.21 16.44
C MET A 241 -10.79 -1.26 17.62
N ASN A 242 -10.07 -0.13 17.70
CA ASN A 242 -10.33 0.88 18.72
C ASN A 242 -11.71 1.52 18.56
N ASN A 243 -12.11 1.86 17.33
CA ASN A 243 -13.38 2.53 17.05
C ASN A 243 -14.57 1.60 17.31
N LEU A 244 -14.46 0.32 16.96
CA LEU A 244 -15.41 -0.72 17.29
C LEU A 244 -15.55 -0.89 18.80
N GLY A 245 -14.42 -0.95 19.51
CA GLY A 245 -14.44 -0.99 20.97
C GLY A 245 -15.15 0.21 21.58
N TRP A 246 -14.96 1.40 21.00
CA TRP A 246 -15.64 2.62 21.46
C TRP A 246 -17.13 2.63 21.16
N LEU A 247 -17.53 2.22 19.95
CA LEU A 247 -18.92 2.08 19.56
C LEU A 247 -19.67 1.13 20.51
N LEU A 248 -19.12 -0.07 20.74
CA LEU A 248 -19.73 -1.08 21.61
C LEU A 248 -19.76 -0.67 23.09
N HIS A 249 -18.80 0.15 23.54
CA HIS A 249 -18.71 0.61 24.92
C HIS A 249 -19.66 1.77 25.25
N GLU A 250 -19.74 2.75 24.35
CA GLU A 250 -20.30 4.09 24.65
C GLU A 250 -21.53 4.44 23.83
N GLN A 251 -21.69 3.89 22.62
CA GLN A 251 -22.74 4.29 21.69
C GLN A 251 -23.91 3.30 21.61
N MET A 252 -23.71 2.05 22.02
CA MET A 252 -24.76 1.04 22.06
C MET A 252 -25.57 1.12 23.36
N ASP A 253 -26.88 0.89 23.27
CA ASP A 253 -27.78 0.75 24.40
C ASP A 253 -28.60 -0.56 24.30
N PRO A 254 -28.32 -1.60 25.11
CA PRO A 254 -27.27 -1.66 26.14
C PRO A 254 -25.86 -1.83 25.54
N PRO A 255 -24.80 -1.41 26.26
CA PRO A 255 -23.42 -1.55 25.80
C PRO A 255 -22.90 -3.00 25.86
N ASP A 256 -22.12 -3.42 24.85
CA ASP A 256 -21.42 -4.71 24.81
C ASP A 256 -19.98 -4.56 25.33
N LEU A 257 -19.85 -4.60 26.65
CA LEU A 257 -18.57 -4.43 27.34
C LEU A 257 -17.56 -5.54 27.04
N ASP A 258 -18.01 -6.78 26.91
CA ASP A 258 -17.11 -7.92 26.74
C ASP A 258 -16.48 -7.91 25.34
N THR A 259 -17.28 -7.61 24.31
CA THR A 259 -16.76 -7.46 22.94
C THR A 259 -15.92 -6.19 22.82
N ALA A 260 -16.32 -5.07 23.43
CA ALA A 260 -15.51 -3.86 23.46
C ALA A 260 -14.11 -4.10 24.03
N ARG A 261 -14.03 -4.80 25.16
CA ARG A 261 -12.76 -5.18 25.81
C ARG A 261 -11.86 -5.96 24.87
N ARG A 262 -12.38 -7.00 24.22
CA ARG A 262 -11.60 -7.87 23.32
C ARG A 262 -10.94 -7.06 22.20
N TRP A 263 -11.67 -6.12 21.60
CA TRP A 263 -11.13 -5.28 20.54
C TRP A 263 -10.12 -4.25 21.05
N TYR A 264 -10.35 -3.65 22.22
CA TYR A 264 -9.35 -2.78 22.84
C TYR A 264 -8.06 -3.52 23.20
N GLU A 265 -8.14 -4.73 23.76
CA GLU A 265 -6.98 -5.57 24.07
C GLU A 265 -6.19 -5.90 22.81
N ARG A 266 -6.86 -6.40 21.75
CA ARG A 266 -6.21 -6.72 20.48
C ARG A 266 -5.51 -5.51 19.85
N ALA A 267 -6.15 -4.34 19.85
CA ALA A 267 -5.53 -3.11 19.35
C ALA A 267 -4.36 -2.63 20.23
N ALA A 268 -4.49 -2.75 21.55
CA ALA A 268 -3.45 -2.37 22.50
C ALA A 268 -2.21 -3.27 22.39
N ASP A 269 -2.40 -4.56 22.19
CA ASP A 269 -1.35 -5.55 21.95
C ASP A 269 -0.61 -5.26 20.64
N GLY A 270 -1.33 -4.80 19.62
CA GLY A 270 -0.76 -4.23 18.38
C GLY A 270 -0.09 -2.86 18.55
N GLY A 271 0.04 -2.34 19.77
CA GLY A 271 0.71 -1.08 20.06
C GLY A 271 -0.17 0.18 19.96
N HIS A 272 -1.46 0.05 19.63
CA HIS A 272 -2.35 1.20 19.42
C HIS A 272 -2.57 2.02 20.71
N ARG A 273 -2.05 3.25 20.73
CA ARG A 273 -2.00 4.09 21.93
C ARG A 273 -3.39 4.47 22.45
N ARG A 274 -4.32 4.83 21.57
CA ARG A 274 -5.68 5.21 21.98
C ARG A 274 -6.45 4.03 22.57
N ALA A 275 -6.23 2.82 22.03
CA ALA A 275 -6.85 1.61 22.56
C ALA A 275 -6.36 1.30 23.98
N LYS A 276 -5.07 1.48 24.27
CA LYS A 276 -4.54 1.35 25.65
C LYS A 276 -5.25 2.28 26.63
N ILE A 277 -5.51 3.53 26.22
CA ILE A 277 -6.24 4.51 27.04
C ILE A 277 -7.71 4.08 27.22
N ASN A 278 -8.37 3.69 26.13
CA ASN A 278 -9.78 3.27 26.18
C ASN A 278 -9.97 1.96 26.96
N LEU A 279 -9.01 1.04 26.95
CA LEU A 279 -9.02 -0.15 27.81
C LEU A 279 -8.97 0.21 29.29
N VAL A 280 -8.20 1.24 29.68
CA VAL A 280 -8.19 1.74 31.07
C VAL A 280 -9.54 2.36 31.43
N ARG A 281 -10.16 3.13 30.53
CA ARG A 281 -11.50 3.69 30.73
C ARG A 281 -12.53 2.59 30.94
N TRP A 282 -12.58 1.62 30.04
CA TRP A 282 -13.43 0.44 30.14
C TRP A 282 -13.27 -0.28 31.50
N ARG A 283 -12.03 -0.46 31.99
CA ARG A 283 -11.78 -1.09 33.31
C ARG A 283 -12.40 -0.30 34.46
N MET A 284 -12.32 1.03 34.42
CA MET A 284 -12.91 1.89 35.44
C MET A 284 -14.45 1.81 35.42
N ASP A 285 -15.05 1.84 34.23
CA ASP A 285 -16.51 1.77 34.09
C ASP A 285 -17.07 0.39 34.48
N ALA A 286 -16.39 -0.69 34.08
CA ALA A 286 -16.74 -2.04 34.51
C ALA A 286 -16.64 -2.19 36.04
N ALA A 287 -15.63 -1.61 36.69
CA ALA A 287 -15.51 -1.62 38.14
C ALA A 287 -16.63 -0.81 38.81
N ARG A 288 -16.98 0.37 38.26
CA ARG A 288 -18.06 1.20 38.77
C ARG A 288 -19.41 0.50 38.70
N ARG A 289 -19.72 -0.16 37.58
CA ARG A 289 -20.97 -0.92 37.39
C ARG A 289 -21.08 -2.12 38.33
N ARG A 290 -19.96 -2.76 38.69
CA ARG A 290 -19.92 -3.82 39.72
C ARG A 290 -20.17 -3.30 41.14
N LEU A 291 -19.70 -2.10 41.46
CA LEU A 291 -19.87 -1.47 42.78
C LEU A 291 -21.26 -0.86 42.97
N HIS A 292 -21.91 -0.45 41.88
CA HIS A 292 -23.24 0.16 41.87
C HIS A 292 -24.13 -0.49 40.81
N PRO A 293 -24.58 -1.75 41.00
CA PRO A 293 -25.55 -2.37 40.10
C PRO A 293 -26.84 -1.54 40.13
N THR A 294 -27.28 -1.04 38.98
CA THR A 294 -28.54 -0.28 38.88
C THR A 294 -29.70 -1.19 39.27
N SER A 295 -30.58 -0.70 40.15
CA SER A 295 -31.68 -1.46 40.77
C SER A 295 -32.91 -1.62 39.88
N ASP A 296 -32.76 -1.61 38.55
CA ASP A 296 -33.90 -1.53 37.62
C ASP A 296 -34.55 -2.89 37.32
N GLY A 297 -34.68 -3.76 38.33
CA GLY A 297 -35.16 -5.13 38.16
C GLY A 297 -36.07 -5.70 39.25
N GLU A 298 -36.44 -4.95 40.29
CA GLU A 298 -37.36 -5.46 41.33
C GLU A 298 -38.43 -4.43 41.70
N SER A 299 -39.49 -4.34 40.91
CA SER A 299 -40.81 -3.92 41.40
C SER A 299 -41.97 -4.53 40.60
N GLU A 300 -41.90 -5.83 40.31
CA GLU A 300 -43.09 -6.65 40.03
C GLU A 300 -43.05 -7.91 40.89
N ASN A 301 -43.32 -7.75 42.19
CA ASN A 301 -44.03 -8.76 42.97
C ASN A 301 -44.43 -8.17 44.33
N GLY A 302 -45.71 -7.88 44.46
CA GLY A 302 -46.33 -7.38 45.68
C GLY A 302 -47.83 -7.25 45.51
N SER A 303 -48.45 -8.30 44.95
CA SER A 303 -49.88 -8.54 45.14
C SER A 303 -50.05 -9.24 46.49
N GLU A 304 -50.72 -8.57 47.43
CA GLU A 304 -51.62 -9.17 48.41
C GLU A 304 -52.57 -8.08 48.95
#